data_AF-A0A5J6MM88-F1
#
_entry.id   AF-A0A5J6MM88-F1
#
_cell.length_a   1.000
_cell.length_b   1.000
_cell.length_c   1.000
_cell.angle_alpha   90.00
_cell.angle_beta   90.00
_cell.angle_gamma   90.00
#
_symmetry.space_group_name_H-M   'P 1'
#
loop_
_entity.id
_entity.type
_entity.pdbx_description
1 polymer ?
#
loop_
_entity_poly.entity_id
_entity_poly.type
_entity_poly.pdbx_seq_one_letter_code
_entity_poly.pdbx_strand_id
1 'polypeptide(L)' 'MNLDRARRVAALLDDQDVREAFETIERDILAEWRAALDAERREECWHDMGALMRLRARLKGFAGDLRKGEARGDPAR' A
#
# COMPACT_ATOMS: atom_id res chain seq x y z
N MET A 1 -14.84 8.25 12.72
CA MET A 1 -13.55 7.94 12.07
C MET A 1 -12.56 7.58 13.18
N ASN A 2 -11.91 6.41 13.15
CA ASN A 2 -10.95 6.04 14.20
C ASN A 2 -9.59 6.69 13.87
N LEU A 3 -9.35 7.87 14.44
CA LEU A 3 -8.15 8.69 14.20
C LEU A 3 -6.86 7.94 14.55
N ASP A 4 -6.89 7.11 15.59
CA ASP A 4 -5.72 6.33 16.01
C ASP A 4 -5.34 5.28 14.99
N ARG A 5 -6.33 4.61 14.39
CA ARG A 5 -6.10 3.68 13.27
C ARG A 5 -5.47 4.40 12.08
N ALA A 6 -5.95 5.60 11.75
CA ALA A 6 -5.46 6.35 10.61
C ALA A 6 -4.01 6.85 10.82
N ARG A 7 -3.67 7.28 12.05
CA ARG A 7 -2.29 7.62 12.46
C ARG A 7 -1.35 6.43 12.40
N ARG A 8 -1.76 5.27 12.92
CA ARG A 8 -0.95 4.04 12.83
C ARG A 8 -0.68 3.63 11.38
N VAL A 9 -1.68 3.76 10.51
CA VAL A 9 -1.49 3.45 9.07
C VAL A 9 -0.58 4.47 8.40
N ALA A 10 -0.66 5.76 8.75
CA ALA A 10 0.28 6.77 8.24
C ALA A 10 1.72 6.44 8.67
N ALA A 11 1.95 6.17 9.96
CA ALA A 11 3.26 5.76 10.47
C ALA A 11 3.79 4.50 9.78
N LEU A 12 2.93 3.49 9.56
CA LEU A 12 3.29 2.28 8.83
C LEU A 12 3.72 2.56 7.38
N LEU A 13 3.11 3.55 6.71
CA LEU A 13 3.47 3.90 5.33
C LEU A 13 4.73 4.77 5.24
N ASP A 14 5.06 5.49 6.31
CA ASP A 14 6.27 6.32 6.41
C ASP A 14 7.48 5.50 6.88
N ASP A 15 7.25 4.33 7.49
CA ASP A 15 8.27 3.37 7.89
C ASP A 15 9.10 2.89 6.68
N GLN A 16 10.42 2.96 6.83
CA GLN A 16 11.36 2.64 5.75
C GLN A 16 11.29 1.15 5.38
N ASP A 17 11.27 0.26 6.36
CA ASP A 17 11.26 -1.19 6.13
C ASP A 17 9.98 -1.61 5.39
N VAL A 18 8.85 -1.00 5.74
CA VAL A 18 7.59 -1.24 5.04
C VAL A 18 7.66 -0.78 3.58
N ARG A 19 8.22 0.41 3.32
CA ARG A 19 8.38 0.91 1.95
C ARG A 19 9.28 0.00 1.12
N GLU A 20 10.42 -0.39 1.68
CA GLU A 20 11.37 -1.30 1.04
C GLU A 20 10.75 -2.68 0.78
N ALA A 21 9.92 -3.17 1.69
CA ALA A 21 9.20 -4.43 1.51
C ALA A 21 8.22 -4.37 0.33
N PHE A 22 7.42 -3.30 0.21
CA PHE A 22 6.54 -3.11 -0.96
C PHE A 22 7.33 -3.07 -2.27
N GLU A 23 8.43 -2.32 -2.31
CA GLU A 23 9.27 -2.19 -3.50
C GLU A 23 9.95 -3.51 -3.85
N THR A 24 10.40 -4.27 -2.85
CA THR A 24 11.04 -5.58 -3.05
C THR A 24 10.05 -6.60 -3.60
N ILE A 25 8.86 -6.72 -3.00
CA ILE A 25 7.81 -7.61 -3.48
C ILE A 25 7.40 -7.24 -4.92
N GLU A 26 7.28 -5.95 -5.23
CA GLU A 26 6.97 -5.48 -6.58
C GLU A 26 8.03 -5.91 -7.61
N ARG A 27 9.32 -5.77 -7.27
CA ARG A 27 10.42 -6.22 -8.13
C ARG A 27 10.42 -7.74 -8.32
N ASP A 28 10.17 -8.49 -7.26
CA ASP A 28 10.19 -9.95 -7.30
C ASP A 28 9.06 -10.49 -8.20
N ILE A 29 7.84 -9.98 -8.04
CA ILE A 29 6.70 -10.33 -8.91
C ILE A 29 7.01 -10.00 -10.38
N LEU A 30 7.62 -8.84 -10.66
CA LEU A 30 7.99 -8.46 -12.03
C LEU A 30 9.10 -9.34 -12.61
N ALA A 31 10.09 -9.72 -11.81
CA ALA A 31 11.16 -10.61 -12.22
C ALA A 31 10.59 -12.00 -12.56
N GLU A 32 9.68 -12.50 -11.73
CA GLU A 32 9.00 -13.77 -11.92
C GLU A 32 8.11 -13.76 -13.17
N TRP A 33 7.32 -12.70 -13.37
CA TRP A 33 6.50 -12.54 -14.56
C TRP A 33 7.33 -12.54 -15.85
N ARG A 34 8.53 -11.92 -15.82
CA ARG A 34 9.47 -11.94 -16.95
C ARG A 34 10.08 -13.32 -17.20
N ALA A 35 10.27 -14.12 -16.16
CA ALA A 35 10.80 -15.47 -16.24
C ALA A 35 9.72 -16.53 -16.59
N ALA A 36 8.44 -16.20 -16.44
CA ALA A 36 7.32 -17.11 -16.67
C ALA A 36 7.27 -17.65 -18.11
N LEU A 37 7.23 -18.98 -18.22
CA LEU A 37 7.24 -19.73 -19.49
C LEU A 37 5.84 -19.93 -20.08
N ASP A 38 4.80 -19.88 -19.25
CA ASP A 38 3.41 -20.08 -19.66
C ASP A 38 2.49 -18.94 -19.21
N ALA A 39 1.27 -18.97 -19.73
CA ALA A 39 0.27 -17.94 -19.49
C ALA A 39 -0.30 -18.01 -18.07
N GLU A 40 -0.42 -19.21 -17.49
CA GLU A 40 -0.94 -19.44 -16.15
C GLU A 40 -0.05 -18.73 -15.11
N ARG A 41 1.27 -18.93 -15.19
CA ARG A 41 2.21 -18.28 -14.27
C ARG A 41 2.22 -16.75 -14.43
N ARG A 42 2.03 -16.24 -15.64
CA ARG A 42 1.88 -14.79 -15.87
C ARG A 42 0.60 -14.24 -15.26
N GLU A 43 -0.49 -15.00 -15.29
CA GLU A 43 -1.78 -14.63 -14.69
C GLU A 43 -1.69 -14.62 -13.15
N GLU A 44 -0.99 -15.58 -12.55
CA GLU A 44 -0.70 -15.59 -11.11
C GLU A 44 0.07 -14.33 -10.68
N CYS A 45 1.20 -14.02 -11.35
CA CYS A 45 1.95 -12.80 -11.05
C CYS A 45 1.12 -11.52 -11.27
N TRP A 46 0.22 -11.51 -12.25
CA TRP A 46 -0.71 -10.40 -12.48
C TRP A 46 -1.67 -10.22 -11.31
N HIS A 47 -2.24 -11.32 -10.80
CA HIS A 47 -3.11 -11.29 -9.63
C HIS A 47 -2.38 -10.80 -8.38
N ASP A 48 -1.15 -11.24 -8.16
CA ASP A 48 -0.30 -10.84 -7.03
C ASP A 48 0.01 -9.35 -7.07
N MET A 49 0.43 -8.84 -8.23
CA MET A 49 0.66 -7.40 -8.42
C MET A 49 -0.62 -6.61 -8.14
N GLY A 50 -1.76 -7.08 -8.66
CA GLY A 50 -3.07 -6.47 -8.41
C GLY A 50 -3.44 -6.44 -6.92
N ALA A 51 -3.15 -7.52 -6.17
CA ALA A 51 -3.39 -7.59 -4.73
C ALA A 51 -2.50 -6.59 -3.97
N LEU A 52 -1.22 -6.51 -4.31
CA LEU A 52 -0.27 -5.56 -3.72
C LEU A 52 -0.70 -4.11 -3.93
N MET A 53 -1.10 -3.75 -5.16
CA MET A 53 -1.57 -2.41 -5.49
C MET A 53 -2.85 -2.05 -4.71
N ARG A 54 -3.81 -2.99 -4.61
CA ARG A 54 -5.05 -2.78 -3.84
C ARG A 54 -4.77 -2.59 -2.35
N LEU A 55 -3.85 -3.36 -1.77
CA LEU A 55 -3.44 -3.20 -0.38
C LEU A 55 -2.83 -1.82 -0.14
N ARG A 56 -1.87 -1.42 -0.98
CA ARG A 56 -1.22 -0.10 -0.90
C ARG A 56 -2.23 1.04 -1.03
N ALA A 57 -3.19 0.93 -1.95
CA ALA A 57 -4.25 1.92 -2.13
C ALA A 57 -5.17 2.03 -0.90
N ARG A 58 -5.57 0.91 -0.30
CA ARG A 58 -6.39 0.89 0.93
C ARG A 58 -5.68 1.55 2.11
N LEU A 59 -4.39 1.26 2.31
CA LEU A 59 -3.59 1.89 3.35
C LEU A 59 -3.48 3.40 3.13
N LYS A 60 -3.17 3.84 1.90
CA LYS A 60 -3.14 5.26 1.54
C LYS A 60 -4.49 5.96 1.74
N GLY A 61 -5.59 5.25 1.50
CA GLY A 61 -6.95 5.74 1.77
C GLY A 61 -7.15 6.10 3.25
N PHE A 62 -6.78 5.19 4.17
CA PHE A 62 -6.88 5.46 5.61
C PHE A 62 -6.00 6.65 6.05
N ALA A 63 -4.78 6.78 5.51
CA ALA A 63 -3.92 7.93 5.80
C ALA A 63 -4.47 9.24 5.19
N GLY A 64 -5.12 9.18 4.03
CA GLY A 64 -5.78 10.33 3.40
C GLY A 64 -6.99 10.83 4.20
N ASP A 65 -7.75 9.91 4.80
CA ASP A 65 -8.86 10.25 5.70
C ASP A 65 -8.37 10.98 6.95
N LEU A 66 -7.20 10.62 7.51
CA LEU A 66 -6.57 11.36 8.61
C LEU A 66 -6.39 12.84 8.26
N ARG A 67 -5.76 13.14 7.12
CA ARG A 67 -5.50 14.52 6.68
C ARG A 67 -6.79 15.32 6.51
N LYS A 68 -7.87 14.68 6.03
CA LYS A 68 -9.19 15.32 5.90
C LYS A 68 -9.88 15.51 7.25
N GLY A 69 -9.67 14.62 8.22
CA GLY A 69 -10.17 14.77 9.58
C GLY A 69 -9.45 15.85 10.36
N GLU A 70 -8.13 15.92 10.26
CA GLU A 70 -7.31 16.96 10.87
C GLU A 70 -7.62 18.34 10.26
N ALA A 71 -7.80 18.43 8.94
CA ALA A 71 -8.20 19.68 8.27
C ALA A 71 -9.64 20.17 8.59
N ARG A 72 -10.52 19.28 9.09
CA ARG A 72 -11.87 19.65 9.56
C ARG A 72 -11.90 19.95 11.07
N GLY A 73 -10.82 19.63 11.79
CA GLY A 73 -10.60 20.04 13.18
C GLY A 73 -9.94 21.41 13.18
N ASP A 74 -10.76 22.44 13.36
CA ASP A 74 -10.40 23.86 13.50
C ASP A 74 -9.14 24.10 14.39
N PRO A 75 -8.14 24.89 13.95
CA PRO A 75 -7.03 25.33 14.79
C PRO A 75 -7.50 26.45 15.74
N ALA A 76 -8.26 26.08 16.77
CA ALA A 76 -8.57 26.95 17.88
C ALA A 76 -8.77 26.14 19.17
N ARG A 77 -7.66 25.68 19.76
CA ARG A 77 -7.41 25.66 21.21
C ARG A 77 -6.00 25.22 21.52
#